data_AF-A0A920SF64-F1
#
_entry.id   AF-A0A920SF64-F1
#
_cell.length_a   1.000
_cell.length_b   1.000
_cell.length_c   1.000
_cell.angle_alpha   90.00
_cell.angle_beta   90.00
_cell.angle_gamma   90.00
#
_symmetry.space_group_name_H-M   'P 1'
#
loop_
_entity.id
_entity.type
_entity.pdbx_description
1 polymer ?
#
loop_
_entity_poly.entity_id
_entity_poly.type
_entity_poly.pdbx_seq_one_letter_code
_entity_poly.pdbx_strand_id
1 'polypeptide(L)' 'MSAAYDHPDLKMAPSEYFRRQCYLSVECDEKPAEIVSKYGLEDNIVFSTDYPHADPKIPKISGTVLGDGFV' A
#
# COMPACT_ATOMS: atom_id res chain seq x y z
N MET A 1 -18.71 18.36 -16.27
CA MET A 1 -17.37 17.79 -16.51
C MET A 1 -16.62 18.79 -17.35
N SER A 2 -15.62 19.48 -16.78
CA SER A 2 -14.89 20.52 -17.50
C SER A 2 -13.93 19.87 -18.49
N ALA A 3 -14.15 20.13 -19.78
CA ALA A 3 -13.28 19.67 -20.88
C ALA A 3 -11.79 20.09 -20.74
N ALA A 4 -11.45 20.91 -19.74
CA ALA A 4 -10.10 21.36 -19.44
C ALA A 4 -9.16 20.25 -18.91
N TYR A 5 -9.70 19.11 -18.45
CA TYR A 5 -8.91 17.98 -17.95
C TYR A 5 -9.07 16.71 -18.82
N ASP A 6 -9.74 16.81 -19.97
CA ASP A 6 -9.82 15.69 -20.88
C ASP A 6 -8.45 15.45 -21.51
N HIS A 7 -7.91 14.25 -21.27
CA HIS A 7 -6.65 13.76 -21.83
C HIS A 7 -6.97 12.74 -22.93
N PRO A 8 -7.23 13.20 -24.19
CA PRO A 8 -7.69 12.32 -25.27
C PRO A 8 -6.60 11.34 -25.75
N ASP A 9 -5.36 11.57 -25.35
CA ASP A 9 -4.21 10.72 -25.59
C ASP A 9 -4.20 9.46 -24.70
N LEU A 10 -4.88 9.48 -23.56
CA LEU A 10 -5.05 8.30 -22.71
C LEU A 10 -6.03 7.32 -23.36
N LYS A 11 -5.55 6.11 -23.65
CA LYS A 11 -6.28 5.08 -24.41
C LYS A 11 -6.81 3.94 -23.54
N MET A 12 -6.34 3.84 -22.31
CA MET A 12 -6.70 2.77 -21.36
C MET A 12 -7.69 3.29 -20.32
N ALA A 13 -8.36 2.37 -19.61
CA ALA A 13 -9.15 2.77 -18.47
C ALA A 13 -8.22 3.35 -17.36
N PRO A 14 -8.68 4.34 -16.57
CA PRO A 14 -7.88 4.89 -15.48
C PRO A 14 -7.33 3.83 -14.50
N SER A 15 -8.08 2.76 -14.26
CA SER A 15 -7.67 1.64 -13.40
C SER A 15 -6.49 0.84 -13.97
N GLU A 16 -6.35 0.77 -15.30
CA GLU A 16 -5.22 0.08 -15.94
C GLU A 16 -3.93 0.90 -15.82
N TYR A 17 -4.02 2.23 -15.96
CA TYR A 17 -2.89 3.12 -15.68
C TYR A 17 -2.48 3.02 -14.22
N PHE A 18 -3.45 3.03 -13.29
CA PHE A 18 -3.19 2.90 -11.87
C PHE A 18 -2.47 1.59 -11.54
N ARG A 19 -3.01 0.44 -11.98
CA ARG A 19 -2.39 -0.86 -11.72
C ARG A 19 -0.99 -0.99 -12.33
N ARG A 20 -0.71 -0.32 -13.44
CA ARG A 20 0.61 -0.37 -14.06
C ARG A 20 1.65 0.52 -13.35
N GLN A 21 1.24 1.68 -12.82
CA GLN A 21 2.18 2.76 -12.49
C GLN A 21 2.03 3.37 -11.10
N CYS A 22 0.95 3.07 -10.38
CA CYS A 22 0.73 3.58 -9.03
C CYS A 22 1.10 2.51 -8.01
N TYR A 23 1.76 2.95 -6.93
CA TYR A 23 2.10 2.12 -5.78
C TYR A 23 1.53 2.77 -4.53
N LEU A 24 1.07 1.95 -3.58
CA LEU A 24 0.53 2.43 -2.31
C LEU A 24 1.46 2.01 -1.18
N SER A 25 1.79 2.96 -0.31
CA SER A 25 2.44 2.67 0.97
C SER A 25 1.41 2.17 1.98
N VAL A 26 1.74 1.12 2.71
CA VAL A 26 0.89 0.56 3.77
C VAL A 26 1.71 0.41 5.06
N GLU A 27 1.05 0.69 6.18
CA GLU A 27 1.59 0.48 7.52
C GLU A 27 1.02 -0.79 8.20
N CYS A 28 1.63 -1.19 9.32
CA CYS A 28 1.13 -2.29 10.13
C CYS A 28 -0.28 -1.98 10.66
N ASP A 29 -1.21 -2.93 10.48
CA ASP A 29 -2.58 -2.87 11.03
C ASP A 29 -3.46 -1.78 10.42
N GLU A 30 -3.29 -1.52 9.12
CA GLU A 30 -4.20 -0.71 8.31
C GLU A 30 -5.32 -1.56 7.68
N LYS A 31 -6.55 -1.40 8.18
CA LYS A 31 -7.75 -2.04 7.60
C LYS A 31 -7.92 -1.77 6.10
N PRO A 32 -7.58 -0.58 5.55
CA PRO A 32 -7.65 -0.36 4.11
C PRO A 32 -6.80 -1.31 3.27
N ALA A 33 -5.75 -1.94 3.83
CA ALA A 33 -4.91 -2.90 3.11
C ALA A 33 -5.69 -4.12 2.57
N GLU A 34 -6.86 -4.45 3.12
CA GLU A 34 -7.74 -5.49 2.57
C GLU A 34 -8.22 -5.18 1.14
N ILE A 35 -8.25 -3.90 0.75
CA ILE A 35 -8.62 -3.48 -0.61
C ILE A 35 -7.67 -4.00 -1.66
N VAL A 36 -6.41 -4.23 -1.29
CA VAL A 36 -5.35 -4.67 -2.19
C VAL A 36 -5.71 -6.01 -2.81
N SER A 37 -6.07 -6.99 -1.97
CA SER A 37 -6.45 -8.31 -2.44
C SER A 37 -7.79 -8.31 -3.18
N LYS A 38 -8.74 -7.47 -2.74
CA LYS A 38 -10.04 -7.34 -3.41
C LYS A 38 -9.93 -6.87 -4.87
N TYR A 39 -8.92 -6.08 -5.20
CA TYR A 39 -8.73 -5.50 -6.53
C TYR A 39 -7.54 -6.07 -7.30
N GLY A 40 -6.86 -7.10 -6.78
CA GLY A 40 -5.70 -7.71 -7.42
C GLY A 40 -4.56 -6.69 -7.60
N LEU A 41 -4.19 -6.00 -6.53
CA LEU A 41 -3.17 -4.95 -6.48
C LEU A 41 -1.96 -5.38 -5.62
N GLU A 42 -1.75 -6.67 -5.41
CA GLU A 42 -0.71 -7.22 -4.54
C GLU A 42 0.69 -6.75 -4.98
N ASP A 43 0.91 -6.60 -6.30
CA ASP A 43 2.15 -6.11 -6.88
C ASP A 43 2.34 -4.59 -6.78
N ASN A 44 1.34 -3.86 -6.29
CA ASN A 44 1.33 -2.39 -6.18
C ASN A 44 1.56 -1.89 -4.75
N ILE A 45 1.98 -2.75 -3.81
CA ILE A 45 2.14 -2.37 -2.40
C ILE A 45 3.60 -2.27 -1.99
N VAL A 46 3.90 -1.19 -1.27
CA VAL A 46 5.18 -0.98 -0.61
C VAL A 46 4.95 -0.80 0.89
N PHE A 47 5.83 -1.36 1.70
CA PHE A 47 5.75 -1.19 3.16
C PHE A 47 6.50 0.08 3.59
N SER A 48 5.90 0.86 4.49
CA SER A 48 6.50 2.06 5.07
C SER A 48 6.39 2.04 6.60
N THR A 49 7.33 2.69 7.27
CA THR A 49 7.30 2.88 8.74
C THR A 49 6.83 4.28 9.15
N ASP A 50 6.56 5.15 8.17
CA ASP A 50 6.22 6.57 8.35
C ASP A 50 7.08 7.35 9.36
N TYR A 51 8.36 7.02 9.51
CA TYR A 51 9.25 7.72 10.44
C TYR A 51 9.52 9.16 9.94
N PRO A 52 9.48 10.21 10.80
CA PRO A 52 9.41 10.20 12.26
C PRO A 52 8.01 10.44 12.83
N HIS A 53 6.97 10.19 12.05
CA HIS A 53 5.60 10.34 12.53
C HIS A 53 5.38 9.42 13.76
N ALA A 54 4.52 9.84 14.69
CA ALA A 54 4.40 9.24 16.02
C ALA A 54 3.31 8.15 16.09
N ASP A 55 2.62 7.91 14.99
CA ASP A 55 1.59 6.90 14.83
C ASP A 55 2.02 5.52 14.31
N PRO A 56 3.28 5.25 13.86
CA PRO A 56 3.57 3.92 13.36
C PRO A 56 3.42 2.97 14.53
N LYS A 57 2.47 2.05 14.37
CA LYS A 57 2.27 0.93 15.26
C LYS A 57 3.46 0.01 15.05
N ILE A 58 4.60 0.38 15.63
CA ILE A 58 5.69 -0.56 15.85
C ILE A 58 5.03 -1.67 16.66
N PRO A 59 4.92 -2.91 16.15
CA PRO A 59 4.43 -3.99 16.98
C PRO A 59 5.33 -3.97 18.20
N LYS A 60 4.75 -3.79 19.39
CA LYS A 60 5.48 -4.00 20.63
C LYS A 60 6.16 -5.36 20.42
N ILE A 61 7.47 -5.37 20.22
CA ILE A 61 8.30 -6.55 20.42
C ILE A 61 8.25 -6.76 21.94
N SER A 62 7.09 -7.22 22.41
CA SER A 62 6.89 -7.69 23.75
C SER A 62 7.38 -9.13 23.70
N GLY A 63 8.69 -9.29 23.80
CA GLY A 63 9.39 -10.49 24.30
C GLY A 63 8.93 -11.90 23.90
N THR A 64 8.17 -12.08 22.80
CA THR A 64 7.50 -13.37 22.51
C THR A 64 7.95 -14.00 21.19
N VAL A 65 8.93 -13.41 20.49
CA VAL A 65 9.53 -14.03 19.27
C VAL A 65 11.06 -14.10 19.30
N LEU A 66 11.66 -14.05 20.51
CA LEU A 66 13.05 -14.48 20.74
C LEU A 66 13.08 -15.70 21.67
N GLY A 67 12.23 -16.69 21.36
CA GLY A 67 12.22 -18.00 21.98
C GLY A 67 12.02 -19.03 20.87
N ASP A 68 13.05 -19.85 20.67
CA ASP A 68 13.12 -21.02 19.80
C ASP A 68 13.51 -20.78 18.33
N GLY A 69 14.82 -20.59 18.14
CA GLY A 69 15.59 -21.43 17.23
C GLY A 69 15.32 -21.28 15.74
N PHE A 70 15.92 -20.26 15.13
CA PHE A 70 16.51 -20.41 13.81
C PHE A 70 17.91 -19.79 13.85
N VAL A 71 18.90 -20.68 13.64
CA VAL A 71 20.37 -20.60 13.83
C VAL A 71 20.91 -20.41 15.25
#